data_AF-A0A229THJ0-F1
#
_entry.id   AF-A0A229THJ0-F1
#
_cell.length_a   1.000
_cell.length_b   1.000
_cell.length_c   1.000
_cell.angle_alpha   90.00
_cell.angle_beta   90.00
_cell.angle_gamma   90.00
#
_symmetry.space_group_name_H-M   'P 1'
#
loop_
_entity.id
_entity.type
_entity.pdbx_description
1 polymer ?
#
loop_
_entity_poly.entity_id
_entity_poly.type
_entity_poly.pdbx_seq_one_letter_code
_entity_poly.pdbx_strand_id
1 'polypeptide(L)'
;MPWRPPLEDADPDHRFDPYRERAGRLFTDGREAGFVFVRLTSGAAQLGGALWWRRWSAPFEVVQEYYSLTDGRFTDTVTDADDLADELLDWGAGRLSVGDEEYRVEWLGDEESKLVRDEVFGLGA
;
A
#
# COMPACT_ATOMS: atom_id res chain seq x y z
N MET A 1 -13.85 11.19 21.99
CA MET A 1 -13.39 9.92 22.56
C MET A 1 -11.90 10.04 22.84
N PRO A 2 -11.49 10.25 24.11
CA PRO A 2 -10.09 10.55 24.43
C PRO A 2 -9.14 9.37 24.14
N TRP A 3 -9.65 8.14 24.17
CA TRP A 3 -8.93 6.92 23.84
C TRP A 3 -8.91 6.67 22.32
N ARG A 4 -7.74 6.27 21.78
CA ARG A 4 -7.61 5.83 20.38
C ARG A 4 -8.35 4.49 20.23
N PRO A 5 -9.23 4.32 19.23
CA PRO A 5 -9.92 3.05 19.04
C PRO A 5 -8.91 1.91 18.78
N PRO A 6 -9.24 0.66 19.16
CA PRO A 6 -8.46 -0.51 18.75
C PRO A 6 -8.43 -0.58 17.23
N LEU A 7 -7.24 -0.78 16.66
CA LEU A 7 -7.05 -0.81 15.20
C LEU A 7 -7.42 -2.16 14.58
N GLU A 8 -7.47 -3.20 15.42
CA GLU A 8 -7.92 -4.55 15.05
C GLU A 8 -9.41 -4.60 14.68
N ASP A 9 -10.17 -3.57 15.06
CA ASP A 9 -11.59 -3.42 14.73
C ASP A 9 -11.83 -2.72 13.38
N ALA A 10 -10.78 -2.44 12.60
CA ALA A 10 -10.96 -1.92 11.25
C ALA A 10 -11.57 -3.00 10.35
N ASP A 11 -12.72 -2.70 9.74
CA ASP A 11 -13.34 -3.58 8.76
C ASP A 11 -12.41 -3.71 7.54
N PRO A 12 -12.01 -4.94 7.14
CA PRO A 12 -11.17 -5.13 5.98
C PRO A 12 -11.88 -4.69 4.70
N ASP A 13 -11.19 -3.94 3.86
CA ASP A 13 -11.64 -3.61 2.53
C ASP A 13 -11.29 -4.75 1.56
N HIS A 14 -12.31 -5.54 1.25
CA HIS A 14 -12.21 -6.70 0.37
C HIS A 14 -11.82 -6.35 -1.08
N ARG A 15 -11.91 -5.08 -1.49
CA ARG A 15 -11.44 -4.65 -2.82
C ARG A 15 -9.92 -4.87 -2.99
N PHE A 16 -9.17 -4.85 -1.89
CA PHE A 16 -7.72 -5.00 -1.88
C PHE A 16 -7.24 -6.43 -1.65
N ASP A 17 -8.12 -7.41 -1.43
CA ASP A 17 -7.74 -8.80 -1.15
C ASP A 17 -6.75 -9.40 -2.18
N PRO A 18 -6.83 -9.10 -3.50
CA PRO A 18 -5.83 -9.57 -4.47
C PRO A 18 -4.43 -8.97 -4.26
N TYR A 19 -4.35 -7.76 -3.71
CA TYR A 19 -3.13 -6.95 -3.59
C TYR A 19 -2.59 -6.88 -2.15
N ARG A 20 -3.28 -7.51 -1.20
CA ARG A 20 -2.88 -7.54 0.20
C ARG A 20 -1.59 -8.35 0.37
N GLU A 21 -0.56 -7.71 0.91
CA GLU A 21 0.79 -8.30 1.08
C GLU A 21 1.36 -8.84 -0.26
N ARG A 22 1.10 -8.11 -1.35
CA ARG A 22 1.42 -8.52 -2.72
C ARG A 22 2.58 -7.70 -3.27
N ALA A 23 3.52 -8.35 -3.95
CA ALA A 23 4.51 -7.68 -4.75
C ALA A 23 4.12 -7.65 -6.24
N GLY A 24 4.66 -6.69 -6.97
CA GLY A 24 4.55 -6.59 -8.42
C GLY A 24 5.88 -6.25 -9.05
N ARG A 25 6.13 -6.76 -10.25
CA ARG A 25 7.23 -6.29 -11.12
C ARG A 25 6.74 -5.11 -11.93
N LEU A 26 7.52 -4.03 -11.93
CA LEU A 26 7.23 -2.83 -12.71
C LEU A 26 8.01 -2.87 -14.01
N PHE A 27 7.36 -2.43 -15.09
CA PHE A 27 7.95 -2.33 -16.41
C PHE A 27 7.67 -0.96 -17.02
N THR A 28 8.68 -0.43 -17.72
CA THR A 28 8.56 0.77 -18.56
C THR A 28 9.21 0.49 -19.92
N ASP A 29 8.56 0.85 -21.01
CA ASP A 29 9.01 0.55 -22.40
C ASP A 29 9.45 -0.91 -22.62
N GLY A 30 8.76 -1.86 -21.96
CA GLY A 30 9.05 -3.30 -22.03
C GLY A 30 10.31 -3.76 -21.29
N ARG A 31 10.94 -2.88 -20.49
CA ARG A 31 12.08 -3.21 -19.63
C ARG A 31 11.64 -3.19 -18.18
N GLU A 32 12.24 -4.07 -17.37
CA GLU A 32 12.03 -4.08 -15.93
C GLU A 32 12.53 -2.77 -15.31
N ALA A 33 11.62 -2.07 -14.65
CA ALA A 33 11.83 -0.78 -14.01
C ALA A 33 12.01 -0.92 -12.49
N GLY A 34 11.64 -2.07 -11.91
CA GLY A 34 11.80 -2.33 -10.49
C GLY A 34 10.67 -3.18 -9.90
N PHE A 35 10.43 -3.00 -8.61
CA PHE A 35 9.39 -3.71 -7.87
C PHE A 35 8.49 -2.73 -7.10
N VAL A 36 7.23 -3.13 -6.94
CA VAL A 36 6.30 -2.58 -5.96
C VAL A 36 5.96 -3.65 -4.93
N PHE A 37 5.76 -3.26 -3.67
CA PHE A 37 5.17 -4.10 -2.64
C PHE A 37 4.03 -3.35 -1.95
N VAL A 38 2.86 -3.98 -1.89
CA VAL A 38 1.63 -3.43 -1.33
C VAL A 38 1.32 -4.13 0.00
N ARG A 39 1.14 -3.33 1.04
CA ARG A 39 0.76 -3.76 2.39
C ARG A 39 -0.43 -2.96 2.86
N LEU A 40 -1.41 -3.63 3.46
CA LEU A 40 -2.53 -2.97 4.11
C LEU A 40 -2.32 -3.00 5.62
N THR A 41 -2.51 -1.86 6.27
CA THR A 41 -2.45 -1.73 7.73
C THR A 41 -3.64 -0.93 8.24
N SER A 42 -4.02 -1.14 9.49
CA SER A 42 -5.12 -0.38 10.09
C SER A 42 -4.63 0.94 10.69
N GLY A 43 -5.37 2.02 10.41
CA GLY A 43 -5.14 3.38 10.85
C GLY A 43 -6.31 3.97 11.63
N ALA A 44 -6.06 5.11 12.28
CA ALA A 44 -7.11 5.95 12.86
C ALA A 44 -6.60 7.40 12.93
N ALA A 45 -7.38 8.36 12.44
CA ALA A 45 -6.99 9.76 12.35
C ALA A 45 -7.43 10.53 13.60
N GLN A 46 -6.60 11.45 14.09
CA GLN A 46 -6.99 12.38 15.16
C GLN A 46 -7.76 13.55 14.56
N LEU A 47 -9.10 13.53 14.69
CA LEU A 47 -10.02 14.55 14.18
C LEU A 47 -10.06 15.84 15.03
N GLY A 48 -9.36 15.88 16.16
CA GLY A 48 -9.21 17.08 16.98
C GLY A 48 -9.05 16.80 18.48
N GLY A 49 -9.03 17.87 19.26
CA GLY A 49 -8.87 17.84 20.72
C GLY A 49 -7.60 18.52 21.20
N ALA A 50 -7.50 18.73 22.52
CA ALA A 50 -6.36 19.35 23.19
C ALA A 50 -6.07 18.65 24.53
N LEU A 51 -4.78 18.49 24.84
CA LEU A 51 -4.22 18.01 26.12
C LEU A 51 -4.84 16.69 26.62
N TRP A 52 -5.96 16.75 27.34
CA TRP A 52 -6.62 15.61 28.01
C TRP A 52 -7.85 15.06 27.28
N TRP A 53 -8.25 15.66 26.15
CA TRP A 53 -9.30 15.08 25.31
C TRP A 53 -8.85 15.05 23.85
N ARG A 54 -9.05 13.90 23.22
CA ARG A 54 -8.86 13.67 21.79
C ARG A 54 -10.17 13.21 21.19
N ARG A 55 -10.30 13.39 19.88
CA ARG A 55 -11.35 12.81 19.07
C ARG A 55 -10.66 12.10 17.92
N TRP A 56 -10.97 10.83 17.77
CA TRP A 56 -10.44 9.97 16.73
C TRP A 56 -11.55 9.66 15.72
N SER A 57 -11.17 9.31 14.50
CA SER A 57 -12.06 8.67 13.52
C SER A 57 -12.40 7.25 13.97
N ALA A 58 -13.32 6.60 13.24
CA ALA A 58 -13.37 5.14 13.24
C ALA A 58 -12.04 4.59 12.69
N PRO A 59 -11.62 3.38 13.08
CA PRO A 59 -10.53 2.68 12.41
C PRO A 59 -10.82 2.48 10.91
N PHE A 60 -9.79 2.54 10.08
CA PHE A 60 -9.87 2.33 8.62
C PHE A 60 -8.59 1.65 8.12
N GLU A 61 -8.62 1.07 6.93
CA GLU A 61 -7.41 0.53 6.29
C GLU A 61 -6.64 1.61 5.52
N VAL A 62 -5.33 1.59 5.63
CA VAL A 62 -4.41 2.36 4.79
C VAL A 62 -3.59 1.41 3.94
N VAL A 63 -3.40 1.81 2.69
CA VAL A 63 -2.57 1.11 1.71
C VAL A 63 -1.17 1.72 1.76
N GLN A 64 -0.19 0.88 2.02
CA GLN A 64 1.23 1.22 1.99
C GLN A 64 1.85 0.61 0.75
N GLU A 65 2.39 1.45 -0.11
CA GLU A 65 3.06 1.04 -1.33
C GLU A 65 4.54 1.35 -1.19
N TYR A 66 5.39 0.34 -1.37
CA TYR A 66 6.84 0.48 -1.36
C TYR A 66 7.36 0.25 -2.77
N TYR A 67 8.23 1.13 -3.23
CA TYR A 67 8.80 1.06 -4.57
C TYR A 67 10.32 0.99 -4.50
N SER A 68 10.89 0.08 -5.28
CA SER A 68 12.33 -0.07 -5.47
C SER A 68 12.60 -0.08 -6.97
N LEU A 69 13.12 1.03 -7.51
CA LEU A 69 13.35 1.24 -8.94
C LEU A 69 14.80 0.93 -9.32
N THR A 70 15.02 0.51 -10.58
CA THR A 70 16.33 0.09 -11.09
C THR A 70 17.35 1.23 -11.21
N ASP A 71 16.91 2.47 -11.17
CA ASP A 71 17.78 3.65 -11.07
C ASP A 71 18.28 3.93 -9.64
N GLY A 72 17.94 3.05 -8.69
CA GLY A 72 18.34 3.14 -7.29
C GLY A 72 17.40 4.01 -6.45
N ARG A 73 16.30 4.52 -7.00
CA ARG A 73 15.28 5.23 -6.23
C ARG A 73 14.49 4.24 -5.37
N PHE A 74 14.37 4.57 -4.10
CA PHE A 74 13.44 3.95 -3.16
C PHE A 74 12.46 5.00 -2.67
N THR A 75 11.17 4.68 -2.71
CA THR A 75 10.13 5.56 -2.18
C THR A 75 8.98 4.74 -1.63
N ASP A 76 8.24 5.30 -0.69
CA ASP A 76 7.03 4.72 -0.14
C ASP A 76 5.90 5.75 -0.12
N THR A 77 4.67 5.27 -0.25
CA THR A 77 3.46 6.07 -0.16
C THR A 77 2.47 5.41 0.78
N VAL A 78 1.74 6.22 1.53
CA VAL A 78 0.64 5.76 2.39
C VAL A 78 -0.62 6.51 1.98
N THR A 79 -1.60 5.77 1.50
CA THR A 79 -2.86 6.30 0.96
C THR A 79 -4.04 5.68 1.71
N ASP A 80 -5.12 6.44 1.88
CA ASP A 80 -6.37 5.88 2.39
C ASP A 80 -6.94 4.90 1.35
N ALA A 81 -7.44 3.75 1.80
CA ALA A 81 -8.05 2.75 0.92
C ALA A 81 -9.21 3.34 0.09
N ASP A 82 -9.94 4.31 0.65
CA ASP A 82 -11.04 4.97 -0.06
C ASP A 82 -10.58 5.89 -1.20
N ASP A 83 -9.42 6.53 -1.06
CA ASP A 83 -8.86 7.42 -2.08
C ASP A 83 -8.27 6.63 -3.26
N LEU A 84 -7.86 5.37 -3.03
CA LEU A 84 -7.24 4.49 -4.04
C LEU A 84 -8.27 3.65 -4.83
N ALA A 85 -9.57 3.85 -4.57
CA ALA A 85 -10.65 3.05 -5.14
C ALA A 85 -10.68 3.07 -6.69
N ASP A 86 -10.39 4.23 -7.29
CA ASP A 86 -10.36 4.39 -8.74
C ASP A 86 -9.08 3.77 -9.36
N GLU A 87 -7.95 3.84 -8.66
CA GLU A 87 -6.66 3.29 -9.09
C GLU A 87 -6.65 1.75 -9.09
N LEU A 88 -7.49 1.11 -8.26
CA LEU A 88 -7.64 -0.35 -8.26
C LEU A 88 -8.07 -0.93 -9.61
N LEU A 89 -8.81 -0.17 -10.42
CA LEU A 89 -9.18 -0.58 -11.77
C LEU A 89 -7.95 -0.63 -12.69
N ASP A 90 -7.04 0.32 -12.53
CA ASP A 90 -5.78 0.35 -13.27
C ASP A 90 -4.85 -0.79 -12.83
N TRP A 91 -4.79 -1.07 -11.53
CA TRP A 91 -4.02 -2.20 -11.00
C TRP A 91 -4.49 -3.53 -11.57
N GLY A 92 -5.81 -3.73 -11.67
CA GLY A 92 -6.41 -4.91 -12.29
C GLY A 92 -6.17 -4.99 -13.79
N ALA A 93 -5.94 -3.85 -14.45
CA ALA A 93 -5.52 -3.77 -15.84
C ALA A 93 -4.00 -3.87 -16.04
N GLY A 94 -3.23 -4.07 -14.96
CA GLY A 94 -1.77 -4.16 -15.00
C GLY A 94 -1.09 -2.82 -15.21
N ARG A 95 -1.70 -1.71 -14.75
CA ARG A 95 -1.13 -0.36 -14.74
C ARG A 95 -1.00 0.14 -13.31
N LEU A 96 0.07 0.88 -13.04
CA LEU A 96 0.31 1.50 -11.74
C LEU A 96 1.00 2.84 -11.95
N SER A 97 0.51 3.87 -11.26
CA SER A 97 1.06 5.22 -11.34
C SER A 97 1.91 5.52 -10.10
N VAL A 98 3.11 6.06 -10.30
CA VAL A 98 3.97 6.54 -9.22
C VAL A 98 4.34 8.00 -9.51
N GLY A 99 3.73 8.93 -8.78
CA GLY A 99 3.83 10.35 -9.13
C GLY A 99 3.27 10.63 -10.52
N ASP A 100 4.09 11.20 -11.40
CA ASP A 100 3.73 11.49 -12.80
C ASP A 100 4.12 10.36 -13.78
N GLU A 101 4.69 9.24 -13.28
CA GLU A 101 5.18 8.13 -14.09
C GLU A 101 4.17 6.95 -14.08
N GLU A 102 3.84 6.40 -15.25
CA GLU A 102 3.01 5.19 -15.39
C GLU A 102 3.90 3.96 -15.66
N TYR A 103 3.64 2.88 -14.94
CA TYR A 103 4.30 1.59 -15.11
C TYR A 103 3.28 0.51 -15.46
N ARG A 104 3.71 -0.45 -16.29
CA ARG A 104 3.02 -1.73 -16.37
C ARG A 104 3.42 -2.55 -15.16
N VAL A 105 2.45 -3.08 -14.43
CA VAL A 105 2.68 -3.97 -13.28
C VAL A 105 2.27 -5.40 -13.61
N GLU A 106 3.13 -6.34 -13.24
CA GLU A 106 2.81 -7.77 -13.20
C GLU A 106 2.84 -8.24 -11.75
N TRP A 107 1.64 -8.50 -11.20
CA TRP A 107 1.46 -8.95 -9.83
C TRP A 107 1.99 -10.37 -9.64
N LEU A 108 2.78 -10.58 -8.59
CA LEU A 108 3.49 -11.83 -8.32
C LEU A 108 2.64 -12.79 -7.47
N GLY A 109 2.99 -14.08 -7.47
CA GLY A 109 2.37 -15.06 -6.56
C GLY A 109 2.71 -14.79 -5.08
N ASP A 110 2.05 -15.48 -4.17
CA ASP A 110 2.22 -15.26 -2.71
C ASP A 110 3.65 -15.52 -2.25
N GLU A 111 4.26 -16.62 -2.71
CA GLU A 111 5.62 -17.00 -2.34
C GLU A 111 6.65 -16.00 -2.87
N GLU A 112 6.51 -15.62 -4.13
CA GLU A 112 7.39 -14.65 -4.77
C GLU A 112 7.22 -13.25 -4.16
N SER A 113 6.01 -12.90 -3.75
CA SER A 113 5.74 -11.65 -3.04
C SER A 113 6.46 -11.59 -1.69
N LYS A 114 6.49 -12.70 -0.95
CA LYS A 114 7.25 -12.81 0.30
C LYS A 114 8.75 -12.68 0.06
N LEU A 115 9.27 -13.34 -0.98
CA LEU A 115 10.68 -13.23 -1.35
C LEU A 115 11.06 -11.79 -1.69
N VAL A 116 10.27 -11.11 -2.53
CA VAL A 116 10.51 -9.71 -2.88
C VAL A 116 10.44 -8.81 -1.64
N ARG A 117 9.43 -8.99 -0.78
CA ARG A 117 9.30 -8.26 0.48
C ARG A 117 10.55 -8.39 1.36
N ASP A 118 11.09 -9.60 1.48
CA ASP A 118 12.19 -9.89 2.38
C ASP A 118 13.55 -9.47 1.77
N GLU A 119 13.80 -9.81 0.50
CA GLU A 119 15.08 -9.62 -0.16
C GLU A 119 15.26 -8.23 -0.80
N VAL A 120 14.19 -7.64 -1.35
CA VAL A 120 14.24 -6.32 -2.03
C VAL A 120 13.93 -5.21 -1.04
N PHE A 121 12.91 -5.39 -0.20
CA PHE A 121 12.42 -4.35 0.70
C PHE A 121 12.94 -4.49 2.14
N GLY A 122 13.51 -5.64 2.52
CA GLY A 122 13.99 -5.86 3.89
C GLY A 122 12.88 -5.85 4.94
N LEU A 123 11.62 -6.11 4.53
CA LEU A 123 10.43 -6.06 5.38
C LEU A 123 10.04 -7.43 5.96
N GLY A 124 10.94 -8.40 5.87
CA GLY A 124 10.81 -9.71 6.52
C GLY A 124 10.94 -9.60 8.03
N ALA A 125 9.97 -10.17 8.74
CA ALA A 125 9.96 -10.27 10.20
C ALA A 125 10.58 -11.60 10.67
#